data_AF-A0A956DH52-F1
#
_entry.id   AF-A0A956DH52-F1
#
_cell.length_a   1.000
_cell.length_b   1.000
_cell.length_c   1.000
_cell.angle_alpha   90.00
_cell.angle_beta   90.00
_cell.angle_gamma   90.00
#
_symmetry.space_group_name_H-M   'P 1'
#
loop_
_entity.id
_entity.type
_entity.pdbx_description
1 polymer ?
#
loop_
_entity_poly.entity_id
_entity_poly.type
_entity_poly.pdbx_seq_one_letter_code
_entity_poly.pdbx_strand_id
1 'polypeptide(L)'
;MRWSVWWLGLGLLGCASEPGPNACRDRGTDGATASCLEPNLAPEHYVSEALRYFDTLDVTAPADSIPDYHDQVARWEWPPWLFLTGLGKEDMIDASLALRRIDPSTVPERDCRFFPTQPFARCYVVFEYEEGPCPIYEEFTFDALGRTTFIEAWSELPGRLPLAEGDRWGEDPGFTRLANRIPGLGRPEGGFDLESEAMVRASERDPEVADFAMRAADWRSAWARALRDAEPDFFARGCGWDTP
;
A
#
# COMPACT_ATOMS: atom_id res chain seq x y z
N MET A 1 -47.01 -53.27 -23.61
CA MET A 1 -46.04 -53.07 -22.52
C MET A 1 -45.40 -51.70 -22.70
N ARG A 2 -45.64 -50.79 -21.75
CA ARG A 2 -45.11 -49.42 -21.70
C ARG A 2 -43.75 -49.46 -21.02
N TRP A 3 -42.73 -48.83 -21.58
CA TRP A 3 -41.58 -48.34 -20.80
C TRP A 3 -41.18 -46.97 -21.31
N SER A 4 -41.50 -45.97 -20.49
CA SER A 4 -41.03 -44.59 -20.56
C SER A 4 -39.58 -44.56 -20.06
N VAL A 5 -38.67 -43.91 -20.79
CA VAL A 5 -37.35 -43.55 -20.27
C VAL A 5 -37.39 -42.08 -19.90
N TRP A 6 -37.12 -41.82 -18.63
CA TRP A 6 -37.10 -40.52 -18.00
C TRP A 6 -35.81 -39.78 -18.31
N TRP A 7 -35.95 -38.47 -18.56
CA TRP A 7 -34.88 -37.50 -18.56
C TRP A 7 -34.26 -37.37 -17.17
N LEU A 8 -32.93 -37.45 -17.07
CA LEU A 8 -32.16 -36.98 -15.92
C LEU A 8 -31.13 -35.97 -16.44
N GLY A 9 -31.53 -34.70 -16.45
CA GLY A 9 -30.60 -33.59 -16.58
C GLY A 9 -29.89 -33.40 -15.24
N LEU A 10 -28.60 -33.73 -15.17
CA LEU A 10 -27.75 -33.30 -14.07
C LEU A 10 -27.52 -31.79 -14.21
N GLY A 11 -27.99 -31.04 -13.23
CA GLY A 11 -27.59 -29.65 -13.01
C GLY A 11 -26.14 -29.59 -12.56
N LEU A 12 -25.30 -28.93 -13.35
CA LEU A 12 -23.98 -28.48 -12.92
C LEU A 12 -24.17 -27.33 -11.92
N LEU A 13 -24.13 -27.65 -10.63
CA LEU A 13 -23.88 -26.68 -9.57
C LEU A 13 -22.41 -26.28 -9.66
N GLY A 14 -22.13 -25.19 -10.37
CA GLY A 14 -20.82 -24.55 -10.33
C GLY A 14 -20.60 -23.92 -8.96
N CYS A 15 -19.67 -24.47 -8.18
CA CYS A 15 -19.11 -23.77 -7.03
C CYS A 15 -18.44 -22.50 -7.54
N ALA A 16 -19.05 -21.33 -7.29
CA ALA A 16 -18.33 -20.08 -7.45
C ALA A 16 -17.20 -20.08 -6.42
N SER A 17 -15.96 -20.16 -6.89
CA SER A 17 -14.78 -19.95 -6.06
C SER A 17 -14.89 -18.59 -5.38
N GLU A 18 -14.67 -18.55 -4.06
CA GLU A 18 -14.66 -17.30 -3.33
C GLU A 18 -13.63 -16.35 -3.97
N PRO A 19 -13.97 -15.06 -4.15
CA PRO A 19 -13.03 -14.09 -4.66
C PRO A 19 -11.80 -14.07 -3.75
N GLY A 20 -10.60 -14.14 -4.34
CA GLY A 20 -9.34 -14.05 -3.61
C GLY A 20 -9.25 -12.79 -2.72
N PRO A 21 -8.28 -12.73 -1.79
CA PRO A 21 -8.17 -11.64 -0.82
C PRO A 21 -8.04 -10.25 -1.46
N ASN A 22 -7.56 -10.16 -2.71
CA ASN A 22 -7.41 -8.92 -3.48
C ASN A 22 -8.47 -8.75 -4.58
N ALA A 23 -9.57 -9.47 -4.53
CA ALA A 23 -10.64 -9.29 -5.49
C ALA A 23 -11.49 -8.06 -5.15
N CYS A 24 -12.07 -7.43 -6.18
CA CYS A 24 -13.01 -6.33 -5.98
C CYS A 24 -14.26 -6.79 -5.21
N ARG A 25 -14.29 -6.48 -3.92
CA ARG A 25 -15.44 -6.68 -3.02
C ARG A 25 -16.18 -5.37 -2.83
N ASP A 26 -17.49 -5.45 -2.60
CA ASP A 26 -18.31 -4.32 -2.18
C ASP A 26 -18.27 -3.11 -3.14
N ARG A 27 -18.10 -3.37 -4.45
CA ARG A 27 -18.02 -2.36 -5.51
C ARG A 27 -19.16 -1.36 -5.43
N GLY A 28 -18.83 -0.07 -5.46
CA GLY A 28 -19.82 1.02 -5.43
C GLY A 28 -20.43 1.27 -4.05
N THR A 29 -19.85 0.73 -2.98
CA THR A 29 -20.24 1.00 -1.59
C THR A 29 -19.05 1.53 -0.79
N ASP A 30 -19.29 1.93 0.45
CA ASP A 30 -18.21 2.32 1.38
C ASP A 30 -17.28 1.15 1.76
N GLY A 31 -17.67 -0.09 1.48
CA GLY A 31 -16.83 -1.27 1.61
C GLY A 31 -15.84 -1.49 0.48
N ALA A 32 -15.94 -0.74 -0.62
CA ALA A 32 -15.08 -0.95 -1.79
C ALA A 32 -13.60 -0.79 -1.42
N THR A 33 -12.79 -1.82 -1.72
CA THR A 33 -11.34 -1.79 -1.51
C THR A 33 -10.61 -1.40 -2.79
N ALA A 34 -9.33 -1.00 -2.69
CA ALA A 34 -8.57 -0.47 -3.82
C ALA A 34 -8.72 -1.29 -5.12
N SER A 35 -8.70 -2.62 -5.02
CA SER A 35 -8.92 -3.57 -6.12
C SER A 35 -10.20 -3.37 -6.96
N CYS A 36 -11.16 -2.57 -6.49
CA CYS A 36 -12.37 -2.20 -7.22
C CYS A 36 -12.23 -1.08 -8.24
N LEU A 37 -11.07 -0.42 -8.26
CA LEU A 37 -10.76 0.60 -9.26
C LEU A 37 -9.97 0.00 -10.42
N GLU A 38 -10.27 0.52 -11.60
CA GLU A 38 -9.51 0.29 -12.83
C GLU A 38 -8.73 1.56 -13.17
N PRO A 39 -7.54 1.45 -13.78
CA PRO A 39 -6.76 2.61 -14.17
C PRO A 39 -7.48 3.35 -15.30
N ASN A 40 -7.73 4.64 -15.11
CA ASN A 40 -8.42 5.51 -16.06
C ASN A 40 -7.52 6.60 -16.66
N LEU A 41 -6.27 6.68 -16.20
CA LEU A 41 -5.21 7.50 -16.76
C LEU A 41 -4.18 6.62 -17.48
N ALA A 42 -3.27 7.26 -18.21
CA ALA A 42 -2.20 6.55 -18.89
C ALA A 42 -1.24 5.90 -17.88
N PRO A 43 -0.66 4.72 -18.17
CA PRO A 43 0.33 4.06 -17.31
C PRO A 43 1.44 4.99 -16.78
N GLU A 44 1.89 5.92 -17.62
CA GLU A 44 2.95 6.88 -17.31
C GLU A 44 2.57 7.82 -16.17
N HIS A 45 1.29 8.14 -16.01
CA HIS A 45 0.81 8.97 -14.90
C HIS A 45 1.15 8.32 -13.56
N TYR A 46 0.72 7.08 -13.36
CA TYR A 46 0.91 6.37 -12.09
C TYR A 46 2.40 6.17 -11.75
N VAL A 47 3.22 5.84 -12.75
CA VAL A 47 4.68 5.73 -12.56
C VAL A 47 5.28 7.09 -12.23
N SER A 48 4.84 8.17 -12.89
CA SER A 48 5.36 9.51 -12.63
C SER A 48 5.02 10.01 -11.22
N GLU A 49 3.83 9.71 -10.71
CA GLU A 49 3.41 10.05 -9.35
C GLU A 49 4.24 9.28 -8.31
N ALA A 50 4.50 7.99 -8.53
CA ALA A 50 5.40 7.22 -7.68
C ALA A 50 6.85 7.75 -7.73
N LEU A 51 7.35 8.16 -8.90
CA LEU A 51 8.70 8.77 -8.99
C LEU A 51 8.79 10.12 -8.29
N ARG A 52 7.74 10.95 -8.37
CA ARG A 52 7.64 12.21 -7.64
C ARG A 52 7.67 11.98 -6.13
N TYR A 53 7.13 10.86 -5.64
CA TYR A 53 7.19 10.54 -4.21
C TYR A 53 8.66 10.46 -3.77
N PHE A 54 9.50 9.73 -4.51
CA PHE A 54 10.93 9.63 -4.22
C PHE A 54 11.67 10.95 -4.43
N ASP A 55 11.23 11.80 -5.37
CA ASP A 55 11.80 13.15 -5.49
C ASP A 55 11.63 13.97 -4.22
N THR A 56 10.54 13.78 -3.45
CA THR A 56 10.35 14.49 -2.19
C THR A 56 11.37 14.11 -1.12
N LEU A 57 11.99 12.93 -1.22
CA LEU A 57 12.98 12.44 -0.27
C LEU A 57 14.42 12.56 -0.79
N ASP A 58 14.62 12.62 -2.12
CA ASP A 58 15.93 12.75 -2.75
C ASP A 58 16.43 14.21 -2.74
N VAL A 59 17.48 14.50 -1.97
CA VAL A 59 18.04 15.86 -1.82
C VAL A 59 18.55 16.49 -3.12
N THR A 60 18.78 15.69 -4.17
CA THR A 60 19.21 16.18 -5.50
C THR A 60 18.06 16.51 -6.44
N ALA A 61 16.84 16.02 -6.15
CA ALA A 61 15.65 16.30 -6.93
C ALA A 61 15.01 17.66 -6.57
N PRO A 62 14.19 18.25 -7.46
CA PRO A 62 13.45 19.49 -7.16
C PRO A 62 12.51 19.31 -5.98
N ALA A 63 12.59 20.19 -4.98
CA ALA A 63 11.77 20.10 -3.76
C ALA A 63 10.27 20.35 -3.99
N ASP A 64 9.90 20.91 -5.14
CA ASP A 64 8.52 21.12 -5.59
C ASP A 64 8.00 19.98 -6.49
N SER A 65 8.81 18.95 -6.75
CA SER A 65 8.39 17.70 -7.40
C SER A 65 7.63 16.84 -6.37
N ILE A 66 6.38 17.22 -6.13
CA ILE A 66 5.50 16.60 -5.11
C ILE A 66 4.38 15.83 -5.83
N PRO A 67 4.07 14.58 -5.44
CA PRO A 67 2.90 13.86 -5.96
C PRO A 67 1.60 14.58 -5.66
N ASP A 68 0.59 14.38 -6.51
CA ASP A 68 -0.77 14.74 -6.16
C ASP A 68 -1.34 13.72 -5.17
N TYR A 69 -1.21 14.02 -3.89
CA TYR A 69 -1.80 13.23 -2.82
C TYR A 69 -3.31 13.49 -2.68
N HIS A 70 -4.04 12.43 -2.36
CA HIS A 70 -5.37 12.51 -1.77
C HIS A 70 -5.29 13.14 -0.36
N ASP A 71 -6.32 13.87 0.06
CA ASP A 71 -6.32 14.57 1.36
C ASP A 71 -6.09 13.63 2.56
N GLN A 72 -6.57 12.38 2.45
CA GLN A 72 -6.40 11.31 3.44
C GLN A 72 -5.33 10.27 3.05
N VAL A 73 -4.33 10.61 2.23
CA VAL A 73 -3.25 9.68 1.89
C VAL A 73 -2.64 9.06 3.16
N ALA A 74 -2.35 7.76 3.14
CA ALA A 74 -1.67 7.09 4.26
C ALA A 74 -0.39 6.38 3.78
N ARG A 75 0.63 6.38 4.62
CA ARG A 75 1.88 5.64 4.42
C ARG A 75 2.04 4.58 5.50
N TRP A 76 2.16 3.34 5.07
CA TRP A 76 2.29 2.16 5.91
C TRP A 76 3.58 1.41 5.64
N GLU A 77 4.47 1.39 6.64
CA GLU A 77 5.78 0.74 6.58
C GLU A 77 5.80 -0.50 7.47
N TRP A 78 5.95 -1.68 6.87
CA TRP A 78 5.99 -2.92 7.62
C TRP A 78 7.25 -3.06 8.49
N PRO A 79 7.22 -3.92 9.53
CA PRO A 79 8.37 -4.15 10.40
C PRO A 79 9.65 -4.45 9.61
N PRO A 80 10.80 -3.93 10.07
CA PRO A 80 11.05 -3.39 11.40
C PRO A 80 10.64 -1.92 11.60
N TRP A 81 10.05 -1.27 10.61
CA TRP A 81 9.61 0.11 10.70
C TRP A 81 8.30 0.28 11.47
N LEU A 82 7.73 1.49 11.44
CA LEU A 82 6.79 1.96 12.46
C LEU A 82 5.30 1.82 12.09
N PHE A 83 4.97 1.06 11.05
CA PHE A 83 3.61 0.96 10.48
C PHE A 83 3.13 2.31 9.93
N LEU A 84 2.16 2.97 10.56
CA LEU A 84 1.61 4.24 10.06
C LEU A 84 2.59 5.40 10.30
N THR A 85 3.35 5.79 9.27
CA THR A 85 4.36 6.87 9.35
C THR A 85 3.99 8.14 8.64
N GLY A 86 2.83 8.15 7.97
CA GLY A 86 2.23 9.36 7.44
C GLY A 86 0.72 9.19 7.26
N LEU A 87 -0.01 10.25 7.58
CA LEU A 87 -1.45 10.33 7.34
C LEU A 87 -1.85 11.77 7.03
N GLY A 88 -2.41 11.97 5.84
CA GLY A 88 -2.87 13.26 5.35
C GLY A 88 -1.87 13.93 4.41
N LYS A 89 -2.40 14.64 3.41
CA LYS A 89 -1.61 15.30 2.35
C LYS A 89 -0.56 16.27 2.90
N GLU A 90 -0.97 17.17 3.80
CA GLU A 90 -0.08 18.19 4.36
C GLU A 90 1.03 17.54 5.19
N ASP A 91 0.68 16.58 6.05
CA ASP A 91 1.63 15.86 6.89
C ASP A 91 2.65 15.05 6.08
N MET A 92 2.23 14.42 4.98
CA MET A 92 3.13 13.73 4.05
C MET A 92 4.14 14.68 3.41
N ILE A 93 3.70 15.86 2.98
CA ILE A 93 4.56 16.87 2.34
C ILE A 93 5.53 17.45 3.37
N ASP A 94 5.03 17.90 4.52
CA ASP A 94 5.83 18.56 5.55
C ASP A 94 6.86 17.61 6.15
N ALA A 95 6.49 16.35 6.42
CA ALA A 95 7.41 15.34 6.92
C ALA A 95 8.52 15.05 5.91
N SER A 96 8.20 14.90 4.62
CA SER A 96 9.20 14.65 3.58
C SER A 96 10.17 15.83 3.44
N LEU A 97 9.66 17.07 3.43
CA LEU A 97 10.50 18.27 3.40
C LEU A 97 11.38 18.42 4.65
N ALA A 98 10.89 17.99 5.81
CA ALA A 98 11.68 17.93 7.03
C ALA A 98 12.79 16.88 6.93
N LEU A 99 12.47 15.66 6.47
CA LEU A 99 13.42 14.54 6.32
C LEU A 99 14.62 14.92 5.44
N ARG A 100 14.39 15.57 4.30
CA ARG A 100 15.47 16.12 3.45
C ARG A 100 16.51 16.96 4.19
N ARG A 101 16.12 17.61 5.29
CA ARG A 101 16.97 18.51 6.07
C ARG A 101 17.62 17.83 7.27
N ILE A 102 16.92 16.89 7.89
CA ILE A 102 17.34 16.26 9.15
C ILE A 102 18.06 14.93 8.93
N ASP A 103 17.73 14.22 7.86
CA ASP A 103 18.24 12.89 7.51
C ASP A 103 18.31 12.77 5.97
N PRO A 104 19.27 13.48 5.35
CA PRO A 104 19.32 13.63 3.90
C PRO A 104 19.68 12.30 3.21
N SER A 105 18.95 11.97 2.15
CA SER A 105 19.26 10.83 1.27
C SER A 105 19.19 11.22 -0.20
N THR A 106 19.82 10.40 -1.04
CA THR A 106 19.56 10.40 -2.50
C THR A 106 18.89 9.09 -2.89
N VAL A 107 18.23 9.04 -4.05
CA VAL A 107 17.55 7.81 -4.52
C VAL A 107 18.02 7.48 -5.94
N PRO A 108 19.28 7.02 -6.10
CA PRO A 108 19.90 6.83 -7.41
C PRO A 108 19.32 5.66 -8.21
N GLU A 109 18.79 4.64 -7.54
CA GLU A 109 18.17 3.49 -8.18
C GLU A 109 16.65 3.53 -7.99
N ARG A 110 15.92 3.57 -9.11
CA ARG A 110 14.45 3.59 -9.13
C ARG A 110 13.92 2.71 -10.28
N ASP A 111 13.44 1.50 -9.98
CA ASP A 111 12.69 0.66 -10.93
C ASP A 111 11.21 0.70 -10.53
N CYS A 112 10.47 1.66 -11.11
CA CYS A 112 9.03 1.81 -10.93
C CYS A 112 8.28 1.30 -12.16
N ARG A 113 7.22 0.51 -11.94
CA ARG A 113 6.42 -0.09 -13.02
C ARG A 113 4.94 0.10 -12.80
N PHE A 114 4.22 0.20 -13.92
CA PHE A 114 2.77 0.22 -13.94
C PHE A 114 2.19 -1.21 -13.90
N PHE A 115 1.06 -1.37 -13.22
CA PHE A 115 0.26 -2.59 -13.18
C PHE A 115 -1.21 -2.29 -13.47
N PRO A 116 -1.92 -3.16 -14.20
CA PRO A 116 -3.33 -2.96 -14.55
C PRO A 116 -4.29 -3.19 -13.37
N THR A 117 -3.78 -3.66 -12.23
CA THR A 117 -4.54 -3.90 -10.99
C THR A 117 -3.85 -3.18 -9.84
N GLN A 118 -4.65 -2.64 -8.91
CA GLN A 118 -4.11 -1.94 -7.74
C GLN A 118 -3.19 -2.87 -6.93
N PRO A 119 -2.09 -2.34 -6.38
CA PRO A 119 -1.56 -0.99 -6.58
C PRO A 119 -1.02 -0.76 -8.00
N PHE A 120 -1.39 0.37 -8.64
CA PHE A 120 -1.08 0.63 -10.05
C PHE A 120 0.38 1.00 -10.30
N ALA A 121 1.12 1.44 -9.29
CA ALA A 121 2.56 1.62 -9.39
C ALA A 121 3.25 0.86 -8.26
N ARG A 122 4.32 0.14 -8.60
CA ARG A 122 5.16 -0.58 -7.63
C ARG A 122 6.61 -0.30 -7.99
N CYS A 123 7.45 -0.13 -6.99
CA CYS A 123 8.80 0.34 -7.14
C CYS A 123 9.77 -0.48 -6.30
N TYR A 124 10.90 -0.84 -6.89
CA TYR A 124 12.11 -1.18 -6.18
C TYR A 124 13.03 0.04 -6.22
N VAL A 125 13.42 0.53 -5.06
CA VAL A 125 14.30 1.70 -4.94
C VAL A 125 15.45 1.42 -3.98
N VAL A 126 16.54 2.14 -4.15
CA VAL A 126 17.62 2.20 -3.16
C VAL A 126 17.77 3.65 -2.73
N PHE A 127 17.52 3.91 -1.46
CA PHE A 127 17.90 5.17 -0.83
C PHE A 127 19.37 5.07 -0.41
N GLU A 128 20.16 6.11 -0.68
CA GLU A 128 21.53 6.24 -0.19
C GLU A 128 21.55 7.26 0.94
N TYR A 129 21.77 6.78 2.15
CA TYR A 129 22.01 7.56 3.36
C TYR A 129 23.51 7.64 3.67
N GLU A 130 23.89 8.41 4.69
CA GLU A 130 25.29 8.46 5.15
C GLU A 130 25.77 7.09 5.65
N GLU A 131 24.90 6.35 6.32
CA GLU A 131 25.16 5.02 6.87
C GLU A 131 25.28 3.93 5.80
N GLY A 132 24.65 4.13 4.64
CA GLY A 132 24.72 3.21 3.50
C GLY A 132 23.41 3.08 2.70
N PRO A 133 23.37 2.12 1.76
CA PRO A 133 22.19 1.88 0.94
C PRO A 133 21.05 1.26 1.76
N CYS A 134 19.83 1.69 1.51
CA CYS A 134 18.60 1.15 2.08
C CYS A 134 17.69 0.70 0.93
N PRO A 135 17.69 -0.59 0.58
CA PRO A 135 16.83 -1.11 -0.48
C PRO A 135 15.40 -1.33 0.03
N ILE A 136 14.42 -0.76 -0.69
CA ILE A 136 13.01 -0.73 -0.30
C ILE A 136 12.14 -1.13 -1.49
N TYR A 137 11.11 -1.93 -1.21
CA TYR A 137 9.96 -2.12 -2.09
C TYR A 137 8.81 -1.23 -1.61
N GLU A 138 8.27 -0.39 -2.48
CA GLU A 138 7.09 0.42 -2.19
C GLU A 138 6.03 0.32 -3.29
N GLU A 139 4.76 0.31 -2.91
CA GLU A 139 3.63 0.28 -3.83
C GLU A 139 2.59 1.36 -3.54
N PHE A 140 1.98 1.86 -4.60
CA PHE A 140 1.18 3.09 -4.60
C PHE A 140 -0.22 2.81 -5.13
N THR A 141 -1.20 3.08 -4.27
CA THR A 141 -2.62 3.01 -4.61
C THR A 141 -3.14 4.39 -4.98
N PHE A 142 -4.08 4.42 -5.91
CA PHE A 142 -4.64 5.65 -6.46
C PHE A 142 -6.16 5.67 -6.42
N ASP A 143 -6.76 6.85 -6.37
CA ASP A 143 -8.19 7.01 -6.64
C ASP A 143 -8.47 7.12 -8.14
N ALA A 144 -9.75 7.34 -8.52
CA ALA A 144 -10.13 7.50 -9.91
C ALA A 144 -9.73 8.87 -10.51
N LEU A 145 -9.11 9.78 -9.76
CA LEU A 145 -8.50 10.99 -10.32
C LEU A 145 -7.00 10.81 -10.52
N GLY A 146 -6.44 9.65 -10.16
CA GLY A 146 -5.01 9.38 -10.22
C GLY A 146 -4.22 10.01 -9.08
N ARG A 147 -4.88 10.38 -7.97
CA ARG A 147 -4.20 10.89 -6.76
C ARG A 147 -3.74 9.72 -5.90
N THR A 148 -2.56 9.84 -5.31
CA THR A 148 -2.02 8.79 -4.41
C THR A 148 -2.84 8.74 -3.11
N THR A 149 -3.41 7.59 -2.78
CA THR A 149 -4.27 7.37 -1.61
C THR A 149 -3.63 6.50 -0.53
N PHE A 150 -2.74 5.59 -0.92
CA PHE A 150 -2.08 4.68 0.02
C PHE A 150 -0.70 4.30 -0.50
N ILE A 151 0.29 4.28 0.39
CA ILE A 151 1.66 3.88 0.11
C ILE A 151 2.00 2.76 1.09
N GLU A 152 2.34 1.59 0.57
CA GLU A 152 2.72 0.43 1.38
C GLU A 152 4.18 0.07 1.09
N ALA A 153 4.98 -0.09 2.14
CA ALA A 153 6.44 -0.20 2.04
C ALA A 153 7.01 -1.35 2.87
N TRP A 154 8.00 -2.04 2.30
CA TRP A 154 8.73 -3.14 2.91
C TRP A 154 10.23 -3.03 2.62
N SER A 155 11.03 -3.52 3.56
CA SER A 155 12.46 -3.72 3.34
C SER A 155 12.68 -4.79 2.27
N GLU A 156 13.58 -4.55 1.32
CA GLU A 156 13.95 -5.53 0.28
C GLU A 156 14.82 -6.69 0.80
N LEU A 157 15.22 -6.63 2.08
CA LEU A 157 16.17 -7.60 2.61
C LEU A 157 15.58 -9.03 2.60
N PRO A 158 16.44 -10.06 2.46
CA PRO A 158 16.01 -11.45 2.48
C PRO A 158 15.13 -11.78 3.69
N GLY A 159 13.95 -12.34 3.44
CA GLY A 159 12.99 -12.73 4.47
C GLY A 159 12.13 -11.60 5.05
N ARG A 160 12.24 -10.36 4.53
CA ARG A 160 11.40 -9.23 4.94
C ARG A 160 10.32 -8.86 3.94
N LEU A 161 10.54 -9.12 2.65
CA LEU A 161 9.49 -9.05 1.64
C LEU A 161 8.54 -10.24 1.80
N PRO A 162 7.22 -10.03 1.98
CA PRO A 162 6.23 -11.10 2.08
C PRO A 162 5.85 -11.68 0.70
N LEU A 163 6.78 -11.64 -0.26
CA LEU A 163 6.58 -12.09 -1.63
C LEU A 163 7.06 -13.53 -1.79
N ALA A 164 6.35 -14.31 -2.62
CA ALA A 164 6.75 -15.67 -2.93
C ALA A 164 8.03 -15.67 -3.78
N GLU A 165 8.80 -16.77 -3.71
CA GLU A 165 9.98 -16.94 -4.56
C GLU A 165 9.57 -16.86 -6.04
N GLY A 166 10.22 -15.98 -6.80
CA GLY A 166 9.91 -15.73 -8.21
C GLY A 166 8.78 -14.70 -8.45
N ASP A 167 8.04 -14.28 -7.42
CA ASP A 167 7.02 -13.24 -7.51
C ASP A 167 7.56 -11.86 -7.08
N ARG A 168 8.55 -11.38 -7.82
CA ARG A 168 9.20 -10.10 -7.50
C ARG A 168 8.22 -8.92 -7.44
N TRP A 169 7.11 -8.95 -8.16
CA TRP A 169 6.20 -7.79 -8.20
C TRP A 169 4.91 -7.98 -7.39
N GLY A 170 4.82 -9.06 -6.61
CA GLY A 170 3.60 -9.37 -5.85
C GLY A 170 2.38 -9.65 -6.74
N GLU A 171 2.59 -10.14 -7.96
CA GLU A 171 1.50 -10.44 -8.89
C GLU A 171 0.73 -11.72 -8.52
N ASP A 172 1.20 -12.49 -7.53
CA ASP A 172 0.47 -13.62 -7.00
C ASP A 172 -0.91 -13.18 -6.47
N PRO A 173 -2.02 -13.79 -6.93
CA PRO A 173 -3.37 -13.41 -6.48
C PRO A 173 -3.62 -13.58 -4.98
N GLY A 174 -2.84 -14.45 -4.32
CA GLY A 174 -2.85 -14.71 -2.89
C GLY A 174 -2.00 -13.76 -2.06
N PHE A 175 -1.19 -12.89 -2.66
CA PHE A 175 -0.37 -11.93 -1.91
C PHE A 175 -1.25 -10.88 -1.20
N THR A 176 -1.36 -10.96 0.11
CA THR A 176 -2.25 -10.11 0.92
C THR A 176 -1.69 -8.72 1.16
N ARG A 177 -2.15 -7.74 0.39
CA ARG A 177 -1.81 -6.32 0.57
C ARG A 177 -2.76 -5.65 1.54
N LEU A 178 -2.28 -4.72 2.36
CA LEU A 178 -3.18 -3.94 3.21
C LEU A 178 -4.04 -2.99 2.39
N ALA A 179 -3.47 -2.34 1.37
CA ALA A 179 -4.21 -1.40 0.52
C ALA A 179 -5.47 -2.00 -0.13
N ASN A 180 -5.43 -3.30 -0.47
CA ASN A 180 -6.57 -4.00 -1.07
C ASN A 180 -7.62 -4.50 -0.06
N ARG A 181 -7.41 -4.23 1.23
CA ARG A 181 -8.31 -4.65 2.32
C ARG A 181 -8.91 -3.49 3.10
N ILE A 182 -8.33 -2.29 3.02
CA ILE A 182 -8.87 -1.07 3.66
C ILE A 182 -10.14 -0.62 2.92
N PRO A 183 -11.30 -0.60 3.61
CA PRO A 183 -12.55 -0.09 3.04
C PRO A 183 -12.49 1.39 2.69
N GLY A 184 -13.13 1.75 1.57
CA GLY A 184 -13.23 3.12 1.07
C GLY A 184 -12.21 3.43 -0.04
N LEU A 185 -11.03 2.81 -0.02
CA LEU A 185 -9.97 3.05 -1.03
C LEU A 185 -10.41 2.67 -2.45
N GLY A 186 -11.42 1.81 -2.58
CA GLY A 186 -12.00 1.41 -3.86
C GLY A 186 -13.09 2.32 -4.42
N ARG A 187 -13.45 3.38 -3.70
CA ARG A 187 -14.40 4.38 -4.20
C ARG A 187 -13.71 5.29 -5.23
N PRO A 188 -14.44 5.82 -6.22
CA PRO A 188 -13.86 6.77 -7.19
C PRO A 188 -13.16 7.96 -6.53
N GLU A 189 -13.71 8.45 -5.42
CA GLU A 189 -13.16 9.57 -4.65
C GLU A 189 -11.95 9.16 -3.81
N GLY A 190 -11.76 7.87 -3.54
CA GLY A 190 -10.77 7.34 -2.62
C GLY A 190 -11.12 7.58 -1.14
N GLY A 191 -10.07 7.56 -0.31
CA GLY A 191 -10.17 7.82 1.13
C GLY A 191 -10.84 6.70 1.92
N PHE A 192 -10.91 6.87 3.23
CA PHE A 192 -11.52 5.91 4.15
C PHE A 192 -12.31 6.65 5.24
N ASP A 193 -13.38 6.02 5.70
CA ASP A 193 -14.16 6.45 6.85
C ASP A 193 -13.99 5.44 7.97
N LEU A 194 -13.28 5.85 9.02
CA LEU A 194 -12.92 5.01 10.16
C LEU A 194 -14.14 4.57 10.98
N GLU A 195 -15.22 5.33 10.93
CA GLU A 195 -16.46 5.06 11.68
C GLU A 195 -17.51 4.34 10.85
N SER A 196 -17.27 4.17 9.54
CA SER A 196 -18.20 3.49 8.64
C SER A 196 -18.44 2.04 9.09
N GLU A 197 -19.67 1.55 8.87
CA GLU A 197 -19.99 0.15 9.17
C GLU A 197 -19.07 -0.83 8.41
N ALA A 198 -18.60 -0.43 7.22
CA ALA A 198 -17.68 -1.24 6.43
C ALA A 198 -16.31 -1.38 7.11
N MET A 199 -15.73 -0.27 7.59
CA MET A 199 -14.47 -0.29 8.34
C MET A 199 -14.60 -1.11 9.63
N VAL A 200 -15.69 -0.92 10.38
CA VAL A 200 -15.94 -1.68 11.62
C VAL A 200 -16.00 -3.19 11.33
N ARG A 201 -16.81 -3.61 10.35
CA ARG A 201 -16.91 -5.03 9.97
C ARG A 201 -15.61 -5.62 9.43
N ALA A 202 -14.83 -4.84 8.69
CA ALA A 202 -13.52 -5.27 8.19
C ALA A 202 -12.54 -5.47 9.37
N SER A 203 -12.50 -4.51 10.29
CA SER A 203 -11.66 -4.56 11.49
C SER A 203 -11.99 -5.74 12.41
N GLU A 204 -13.27 -6.13 12.51
CA GLU A 204 -13.67 -7.31 13.29
C GLU A 204 -13.12 -8.64 12.74
N ARG A 205 -12.76 -8.67 11.46
CA ARG A 205 -12.36 -9.89 10.74
C ARG A 205 -10.88 -9.92 10.39
N ASP A 206 -10.26 -8.75 10.29
CA ASP A 206 -8.91 -8.57 9.81
C ASP A 206 -8.10 -7.74 10.83
N PRO A 207 -7.15 -8.36 11.55
CA PRO A 207 -6.39 -7.68 12.58
C PRO A 207 -5.48 -6.57 12.03
N GLU A 208 -5.07 -6.62 10.77
CA GLU A 208 -4.21 -5.60 10.17
C GLU A 208 -5.04 -4.39 9.74
N VAL A 209 -6.26 -4.60 9.25
CA VAL A 209 -7.22 -3.51 9.03
C VAL A 209 -7.61 -2.87 10.37
N ALA A 210 -7.81 -3.68 11.42
CA ALA A 210 -8.08 -3.16 12.76
C ALA A 210 -6.92 -2.31 13.31
N ASP A 211 -5.67 -2.77 13.13
CA ASP A 211 -4.49 -2.01 13.55
C ASP A 211 -4.35 -0.71 12.76
N PHE A 212 -4.59 -0.75 11.44
CA PHE A 212 -4.66 0.46 10.62
C PHE A 212 -5.71 1.44 11.15
N ALA A 213 -6.96 1.00 11.35
CA ALA A 213 -8.04 1.86 11.79
C ALA A 213 -7.77 2.48 13.17
N MET A 214 -7.24 1.68 14.10
CA MET A 214 -6.83 2.16 15.43
C MET A 214 -5.73 3.23 15.35
N ARG A 215 -4.70 3.00 14.51
CA ARG A 215 -3.61 3.97 14.33
C ARG A 215 -4.10 5.23 13.65
N ALA A 216 -4.91 5.10 12.60
CA ALA A 216 -5.42 6.24 11.85
C ALA A 216 -6.32 7.17 12.67
N ALA A 217 -7.05 6.64 13.67
CA ALA A 217 -7.92 7.44 14.54
C ALA A 217 -7.18 8.49 15.37
N ASP A 218 -5.91 8.25 15.73
CA ASP A 218 -5.02 9.22 16.39
C ASP A 218 -3.58 8.97 15.94
N TRP A 219 -3.31 9.31 14.68
CA TRP A 219 -2.09 8.88 13.97
C TRP A 219 -0.82 9.41 14.61
N ARG A 220 -0.82 10.66 15.12
CA ARG A 220 0.37 11.25 15.75
C ARG A 220 0.71 10.54 17.05
N SER A 221 -0.28 10.26 17.89
CA SER A 221 -0.07 9.50 19.12
C SER A 221 0.34 8.06 18.81
N ALA A 222 -0.27 7.44 17.80
CA ALA A 222 0.09 6.10 17.36
C ALA A 222 1.54 6.02 16.88
N TRP A 223 1.97 6.96 16.02
CA TRP A 223 3.33 7.08 15.54
C TRP A 223 4.32 7.32 16.69
N ALA A 224 4.03 8.27 17.59
CA ALA A 224 4.91 8.55 18.73
C ALA A 224 5.04 7.35 19.68
N ARG A 225 3.97 6.55 19.85
CA ARG A 225 4.05 5.28 20.59
C ARG A 225 4.91 4.27 19.85
N ALA A 226 4.68 4.08 18.55
CA ALA A 226 5.48 3.16 17.73
C ALA A 226 6.97 3.51 17.78
N LEU A 227 7.34 4.79 17.63
CA LEU A 227 8.72 5.26 17.71
C LEU A 227 9.35 4.99 19.10
N ARG A 228 8.61 5.22 20.18
CA ARG A 228 9.11 4.96 21.55
C ARG A 228 9.30 3.47 21.82
N ASP A 229 8.39 2.64 21.29
CA ASP A 229 8.36 1.20 21.57
C ASP A 229 9.27 0.41 20.60
N ALA A 230 9.75 1.04 19.53
CA ALA A 230 10.68 0.47 18.57
C ALA A 230 12.07 0.25 19.18
N GLU A 231 12.78 -0.76 18.68
CA GLU A 231 14.21 -0.94 18.99
C GLU A 231 14.99 0.29 18.48
N PRO A 232 16.01 0.79 19.19
CA PRO A 232 16.74 2.00 18.79
C PRO A 232 17.33 1.94 17.37
N ASP A 233 17.55 0.75 16.84
CA ASP A 233 18.11 0.48 15.53
C ASP A 233 17.07 0.02 14.50
N PHE A 234 15.77 0.20 14.77
CA PHE A 234 14.69 -0.29 13.91
C PHE A 234 14.87 0.12 12.43
N PHE A 235 15.34 1.34 12.19
CA PHE A 235 15.59 1.86 10.85
C PHE A 235 16.78 1.15 10.19
N ALA A 236 17.93 1.09 10.88
CA ALA A 236 19.13 0.38 10.43
C ALA A 236 18.85 -1.10 10.13
N ARG A 237 18.03 -1.77 10.95
CA ARG A 237 17.60 -3.16 10.72
C ARG A 237 16.76 -3.34 9.46
N GLY A 238 16.00 -2.32 9.06
CA GLY A 238 15.23 -2.30 7.82
C GLY A 238 16.10 -2.05 6.59
N CYS A 239 17.17 -1.27 6.76
CA CYS A 239 18.14 -0.99 5.70
C CYS A 239 19.26 -2.04 5.60
N GLY A 240 19.44 -2.88 6.63
CA GLY A 240 20.43 -3.96 6.64
C GLY A 240 21.82 -3.47 7.00
N TRP A 241 21.90 -2.34 7.69
CA TRP A 241 23.15 -1.79 8.17
C TRP A 241 23.60 -2.57 9.41
N ASP A 242 24.89 -2.88 9.48
CA ASP A 242 25.50 -3.45 10.67
C ASP A 242 25.41 -2.41 11.79
N THR A 243 24.65 -2.70 12.85
CA THR A 243 24.71 -1.89 14.06
C THR A 243 26.03 -2.18 14.80
N PRO A 244 26.85 -1.17 15.10
CA PRO A 244 28.03 -1.35 15.95
C PRO A 244 27.68 -1.76 17.39
#